data_AF-A0A0C2G274-F1
#
_entry.id   AF-A0A0C2G274-F1
#
_cell.length_a   1.000
_cell.length_b   1.000
_cell.length_c   1.000
_cell.angle_alpha   90.00
_cell.angle_beta   90.00
_cell.angle_gamma   90.00
#
_symmetry.space_group_name_H-M   'P 1'
#
loop_
_entity.id
_entity.type
_entity.pdbx_description
1 polymer ?
#
loop_
_entity_poly.entity_id
_entity_poly.type
_entity_poly.pdbx_seq_one_letter_code
_entity_poly.pdbx_strand_id
1 'polypeptide(L)'
;MWIHPFSHQRKTVPEDISEIVGLFTYPPQSTKKFVPSVEELRKAFKFKSTSGTNPSSGGSDDWAKGKGGAKYVYLMELRPGEEVWDGFILDSRQLIPTGRETWAGIKVVIEAVLNLRRVVVTSLFMETGQHTADFGLTHVASIN
;
A
#
# COMPACT_ATOMS: atom_id res chain seq x y z
N MET A 1 3.34 11.38 3.75
CA MET A 1 2.00 11.20 3.16
C MET A 1 2.03 10.07 2.15
N TRP A 2 0.89 9.40 2.00
CA TRP A 2 0.66 8.42 0.94
C TRP A 2 -0.48 8.95 0.07
N ILE A 3 -0.21 9.14 -1.20
CA ILE A 3 -1.10 9.77 -2.15
C ILE A 3 -1.52 8.71 -3.16
N HIS A 4 -2.83 8.58 -3.38
CA HIS A 4 -3.35 7.69 -4.40
C HIS A 4 -3.37 8.42 -5.75
N PRO A 5 -3.19 7.71 -6.88
CA PRO A 5 -3.62 8.21 -8.18
C PRO A 5 -5.12 8.59 -8.12
N PHE A 6 -5.71 9.41 -8.98
CA PHE A 6 -5.07 10.11 -10.07
C PHE A 6 -4.79 11.57 -9.69
N SER A 7 -3.68 12.09 -10.20
CA SER A 7 -3.20 13.44 -9.95
C SER A 7 -3.46 14.40 -11.11
N HIS A 8 -3.66 13.89 -12.33
CA HIS A 8 -3.80 14.70 -13.56
C HIS A 8 -5.08 15.55 -13.65
N GLN A 9 -6.13 15.25 -12.87
CA GLN A 9 -7.40 15.97 -12.92
C GLN A 9 -8.11 15.97 -11.56
N ARG A 10 -8.81 17.08 -11.25
CA ARG A 10 -9.61 17.18 -10.03
C ARG A 10 -10.76 16.17 -10.03
N LYS A 11 -11.08 15.66 -8.84
CA LYS A 11 -12.17 14.69 -8.60
C LYS A 11 -12.02 13.37 -9.38
N THR A 12 -10.81 13.06 -9.87
CA THR A 12 -10.52 11.79 -10.51
C THR A 12 -9.85 10.86 -9.52
N VAL A 13 -10.42 9.67 -9.32
CA VAL A 13 -9.91 8.66 -8.40
C VAL A 13 -10.00 7.27 -9.05
N PRO A 14 -9.17 6.30 -8.63
CA PRO A 14 -9.27 4.92 -9.03
C PRO A 14 -10.61 4.32 -8.61
N GLU A 15 -11.09 3.37 -9.40
CA GLU A 15 -12.29 2.59 -9.08
C GLU A 15 -12.17 1.84 -7.75
N ASP A 16 -10.96 1.43 -7.38
CA ASP A 16 -10.63 0.68 -6.16
C ASP A 16 -10.07 1.57 -5.03
N ILE A 17 -10.34 2.89 -5.07
CA ILE A 17 -9.85 3.84 -4.05
C ILE A 17 -10.19 3.42 -2.61
N SER A 18 -11.39 2.86 -2.38
CA SER A 18 -11.81 2.38 -1.06
C SER A 18 -10.89 1.28 -0.53
N GLU A 19 -10.38 0.40 -1.39
CA GLU A 19 -9.42 -0.64 -1.01
C GLU A 19 -8.03 -0.04 -0.77
N ILE A 20 -7.58 0.84 -1.67
CA ILE A 20 -6.27 1.51 -1.61
C ILE A 20 -6.13 2.32 -0.31
N VAL A 21 -7.13 3.14 0.01
CA VAL A 21 -7.18 3.97 1.23
C VAL A 21 -7.53 3.13 2.46
N GLY A 22 -8.44 2.17 2.30
CA GLY A 22 -8.88 1.28 3.36
C GLY A 22 -7.74 0.43 3.93
N LEU A 23 -6.70 0.13 3.14
CA LEU A 23 -5.61 -0.75 3.55
C LEU A 23 -4.86 -0.28 4.80
N PHE A 24 -4.75 1.03 5.04
CA PHE A 24 -4.08 1.57 6.21
C PHE A 24 -5.04 1.84 7.38
N THR A 25 -6.34 1.82 7.12
CA THR A 25 -7.39 1.89 8.15
C THR A 25 -7.70 0.50 8.71
N TYR A 26 -7.69 -0.51 7.83
CA TYR A 26 -7.98 -1.90 8.11
C TYR A 26 -6.88 -2.80 7.53
N PRO A 27 -5.65 -2.74 8.08
CA PRO A 27 -4.54 -3.49 7.52
C PRO A 27 -4.74 -5.00 7.68
N PRO A 28 -4.18 -5.82 6.78
CA PRO A 28 -4.30 -7.27 6.86
C PRO A 28 -3.86 -7.79 8.24
N GLN A 29 -4.57 -8.79 8.77
CA GLN A 29 -4.29 -9.32 10.12
C GLN A 29 -2.83 -9.78 10.29
N SER A 30 -2.22 -10.29 9.21
CA SER A 30 -0.80 -10.70 9.18
C SER A 30 0.18 -9.58 9.49
N THR A 31 -0.24 -8.32 9.33
CA THR A 31 0.61 -7.15 9.56
C THR A 31 0.76 -6.80 11.03
N LYS A 32 -0.21 -7.15 11.89
CA LYS A 32 -0.26 -6.79 13.33
C LYS A 32 1.03 -7.07 14.10
N LYS A 33 1.81 -8.07 13.67
CA LYS A 33 3.08 -8.46 14.28
C LYS A 33 4.24 -7.47 14.06
N PHE A 34 4.13 -6.58 13.08
CA PHE A 34 5.27 -5.77 12.63
C PHE A 34 4.93 -4.34 12.25
N VAL A 35 3.66 -3.98 12.17
CA VAL A 35 3.26 -2.58 12.08
C VAL A 35 3.10 -2.01 13.47
N PRO A 36 3.41 -0.72 13.65
CA PRO A 36 2.98 0.02 14.82
C PRO A 36 1.44 0.00 14.92
N SER A 37 0.88 0.57 15.97
CA SER A 37 -0.57 0.63 16.13
C SER A 37 -1.23 1.26 14.88
N VAL A 38 -2.48 0.87 14.56
CA VAL A 38 -3.23 1.44 13.43
C VAL A 38 -3.28 2.97 13.51
N GLU A 39 -3.35 3.53 14.72
CA GLU A 39 -3.35 4.97 14.90
C GLU A 39 -1.98 5.61 14.58
N GLU A 40 -0.86 4.96 14.90
CA GLU A 40 0.47 5.43 14.50
C GLU A 40 0.67 5.33 12.98
N LEU A 41 0.19 4.27 12.35
CA LEU A 41 0.15 4.16 10.89
C LEU A 41 -0.64 5.32 10.30
N ARG A 42 -1.85 5.59 10.81
CA ARG A 42 -2.72 6.64 10.29
C ARG A 42 -2.13 8.04 10.47
N LYS A 43 -1.39 8.26 11.56
CA LYS A 43 -0.66 9.51 11.82
C LYS A 43 0.55 9.68 10.89
N ALA A 44 1.35 8.63 10.70
CA ALA A 44 2.50 8.63 9.80
C ALA A 44 2.07 8.72 8.32
N PHE A 45 0.94 8.09 8.00
CA PHE A 45 0.41 7.94 6.66
C PHE A 45 -0.86 8.75 6.50
N LYS A 46 -0.69 10.07 6.56
CA LYS A 46 -1.72 10.99 6.07
C LYS A 46 -2.03 10.62 4.61
N PHE A 47 -3.25 10.15 4.38
CA PHE A 47 -3.79 9.92 3.05
C PHE A 47 -4.31 11.24 2.51
N LYS A 48 -3.79 11.64 1.34
CA LYS A 48 -4.26 12.83 0.63
C LYS A 48 -4.81 12.37 -0.70
N SER A 49 -6.02 12.82 -0.99
CA SER A 49 -6.52 12.78 -2.35
C SER A 49 -5.98 13.98 -3.10
N THR A 50 -5.30 13.75 -4.21
CA THR A 50 -4.88 14.81 -5.13
C THR A 50 -6.08 15.56 -5.74
N SER A 51 -7.31 15.07 -5.52
CA SER A 51 -8.54 15.73 -5.99
C SER A 51 -8.74 17.16 -5.46
N GLY A 52 -8.07 17.53 -4.36
CA GLY A 52 -8.13 18.86 -3.74
C GLY A 52 -6.94 19.79 -4.04
N THR A 53 -5.91 19.32 -4.74
CA THR A 53 -4.69 20.09 -5.05
C THR A 53 -4.69 20.61 -6.48
N ASN A 54 -3.62 21.31 -6.88
CA ASN A 54 -3.38 21.67 -8.27
C ASN A 54 -3.13 20.38 -9.08
N PRO A 55 -3.95 20.11 -10.12
CA PRO A 55 -3.74 18.96 -10.98
C PRO A 55 -2.33 18.94 -11.55
N SER A 56 -1.73 17.75 -11.58
CA SER A 56 -0.37 17.52 -12.07
C SER A 56 -0.38 16.29 -12.96
N SER A 57 -0.10 16.47 -14.25
CA SER A 57 -0.09 15.40 -15.25
C SER A 57 1.33 14.83 -15.44
N GLY A 58 1.42 13.61 -15.98
CA GLY A 58 2.70 12.94 -16.28
C GLY A 58 3.33 12.19 -15.11
N GLY A 59 2.63 12.09 -13.98
CA GLY A 59 3.06 11.29 -12.83
C GLY A 59 3.18 9.80 -13.16
N SER A 60 4.25 9.17 -12.65
CA SER A 60 4.49 7.74 -12.82
C SER A 60 3.43 6.86 -12.12
N ASP A 61 2.85 7.38 -11.04
CA ASP A 61 1.74 6.81 -10.29
C ASP A 61 0.46 6.73 -11.15
N ASP A 62 0.08 7.83 -11.81
CA ASP A 62 -1.06 7.87 -12.73
C ASP A 62 -0.87 6.90 -13.90
N TRP A 63 0.34 6.86 -14.47
CA TRP A 63 0.65 5.92 -15.55
C TRP A 63 0.60 4.46 -15.08
N ALA A 64 1.22 4.13 -13.94
CA ALA A 64 1.24 2.78 -13.40
C ALA A 64 -0.18 2.26 -13.12
N LYS A 65 -1.06 3.14 -12.62
CA LYS A 65 -2.45 2.79 -12.34
C LYS A 65 -3.30 2.69 -13.61
N GLY A 66 -3.23 3.70 -14.48
CA GLY A 66 -4.12 3.81 -15.64
C GLY A 66 -3.70 3.00 -16.86
N LYS A 67 -2.38 2.85 -17.10
CA LYS A 67 -1.83 2.14 -18.26
C LYS A 67 -1.06 0.88 -17.87
N GLY A 68 -0.31 0.93 -16.77
CA GLY A 68 0.44 -0.20 -16.26
C GLY A 68 -0.42 -1.30 -15.62
N GLY A 69 -1.67 -1.01 -15.25
CA GLY A 69 -2.60 -1.96 -14.64
C GLY A 69 -2.21 -2.38 -13.21
N ALA A 70 -1.31 -1.65 -12.55
CA ALA A 70 -0.93 -1.94 -11.17
C ALA A 70 -2.11 -1.67 -10.22
N LYS A 71 -2.45 -2.64 -9.36
CA LYS A 71 -3.57 -2.50 -8.42
C LYS A 71 -3.23 -1.51 -7.29
N TYR A 72 -2.21 -1.82 -6.51
CA TYR A 72 -1.77 -0.97 -5.39
C TYR A 72 -0.71 0.01 -5.87
N VAL A 73 -1.08 1.29 -5.99
CA VAL A 73 -0.21 2.37 -6.43
C VAL A 73 -0.30 3.52 -5.42
N TYR A 74 0.85 4.00 -4.98
CA TYR A 74 0.96 5.10 -4.03
C TYR A 74 2.17 5.97 -4.39
N LEU A 75 1.99 7.28 -4.36
CA LEU A 75 3.09 8.24 -4.30
C LEU A 75 3.37 8.54 -2.82
N MET A 76 4.63 8.40 -2.42
CA MET A 76 5.06 8.65 -1.04
C MET A 76 5.81 9.97 -0.95
N GLU A 77 5.34 10.87 -0.08
CA GLU A 77 6.08 12.05 0.35
C GLU A 77 6.53 11.84 1.79
N LEU A 78 7.84 11.82 2.05
CA LEU A 78 8.38 11.46 3.37
C LEU A 78 8.41 12.68 4.31
N ARG A 79 9.14 12.57 5.43
CA ARG A 79 9.34 13.70 6.35
C ARG A 79 10.18 14.82 5.70
N PRO A 80 10.05 16.06 6.19
CA PRO A 80 9.03 16.53 7.14
C PRO A 80 7.66 16.70 6.44
N GLY A 81 6.62 17.07 7.20
CA GLY A 81 5.33 17.39 6.59
C GLY A 81 5.40 18.60 5.66
N GLU A 82 4.43 18.73 4.75
CA GLU A 82 4.36 19.79 3.71
C GLU A 82 4.48 21.23 4.25
N GLU A 83 4.20 21.46 5.53
CA GLU A 83 4.20 22.79 6.17
C GLU A 83 5.61 23.30 6.53
N VAL A 84 6.65 22.50 6.30
CA VAL A 84 8.04 22.84 6.65
C VAL A 84 8.77 23.41 5.43
N TRP A 85 9.16 24.69 5.53
CA TRP A 85 9.69 25.48 4.42
C TRP A 85 11.02 24.96 3.84
N ASP A 86 11.85 24.30 4.66
CA ASP A 86 13.12 23.68 4.29
C ASP A 86 13.00 22.15 4.19
N GLY A 87 11.86 21.64 3.73
CA GLY A 87 11.53 20.20 3.77
C GLY A 87 12.49 19.27 3.03
N PHE A 88 13.34 19.78 2.13
CA PHE A 88 14.39 18.98 1.49
C PHE A 88 15.64 18.77 2.37
N ILE A 89 15.83 19.58 3.42
CA ILE A 89 16.95 19.49 4.36
C ILE A 89 16.44 18.89 5.67
N LEU A 90 16.34 17.57 5.69
CA LEU A 90 15.88 16.85 6.88
C LEU A 90 17.01 16.65 7.91
N ASP A 91 16.73 16.91 9.19
CA ASP A 91 17.66 16.62 10.30
C ASP A 91 18.06 15.14 10.30
N SER A 92 19.37 14.86 10.36
CA SER A 92 19.92 13.50 10.37
C SER A 92 19.30 12.56 11.42
N ARG A 93 18.85 13.09 12.56
CA ARG A 93 18.18 12.33 13.63
C ARG A 93 16.82 11.77 13.20
N GLN A 94 16.23 12.32 12.13
CA GLN A 94 14.94 11.90 11.58
C GLN A 94 15.08 10.78 10.54
N LEU A 95 16.28 10.51 10.00
CA LEU A 95 16.48 9.51 8.94
C LEU A 95 16.01 8.11 9.34
N ILE A 96 16.46 7.62 10.50
CA ILE A 96 16.07 6.29 11.00
C ILE A 96 14.57 6.24 11.35
N PRO A 97 13.98 7.22 12.06
CA PRO A 97 12.53 7.31 12.22
C PRO A 97 11.75 7.27 10.90
N THR A 98 12.16 8.04 9.89
CA THR A 98 11.53 8.06 8.55
C THR A 98 11.65 6.72 7.84
N GLY A 99 12.80 6.07 7.91
CA GLY A 99 12.98 4.72 7.34
C GLY A 99 12.07 3.69 8.01
N ARG A 100 11.98 3.71 9.35
CA ARG A 100 11.16 2.76 10.13
C ARG A 100 9.68 2.90 9.82
N GLU A 101 9.16 4.12 9.81
CA GLU A 101 7.75 4.34 9.46
C GLU A 101 7.50 3.94 8.01
N THR A 102 8.31 4.40 7.04
CA THR A 102 8.13 4.09 5.61
C THR A 102 8.12 2.58 5.38
N TRP A 103 9.06 1.85 5.99
CA TRP A 103 9.13 0.39 5.88
C TRP A 103 7.91 -0.31 6.47
N ALA A 104 7.35 0.20 7.57
CA ALA A 104 6.13 -0.34 8.15
C ALA A 104 4.96 -0.28 7.15
N GLY A 105 4.81 0.82 6.42
CA GLY A 105 3.78 0.98 5.39
C GLY A 105 4.01 0.10 4.17
N ILE A 106 5.26 0.00 3.70
CA ILE A 106 5.62 -0.90 2.58
C ILE A 106 5.24 -2.35 2.90
N LYS A 107 5.51 -2.84 4.12
CA LYS A 107 5.14 -4.19 4.52
C LYS A 107 3.62 -4.43 4.50
N VAL A 108 2.81 -3.42 4.83
CA VAL A 108 1.34 -3.52 4.73
C VAL A 108 0.91 -3.76 3.28
N VAL A 109 1.47 -3.00 2.34
CA VAL A 109 1.18 -3.16 0.90
C VAL A 109 1.66 -4.51 0.38
N ILE A 110 2.85 -4.96 0.79
CA ILE A 110 3.36 -6.29 0.43
C ILE A 110 2.41 -7.40 0.89
N GLU A 111 1.93 -7.36 2.14
CA GLU A 111 0.96 -8.34 2.63
C GLU A 111 -0.36 -8.29 1.86
N ALA A 112 -0.82 -7.10 1.46
CA ALA A 112 -2.00 -6.96 0.60
C ALA A 112 -1.81 -7.66 -0.75
N VAL A 113 -0.67 -7.42 -1.41
CA VAL A 113 -0.31 -8.08 -2.68
C VAL A 113 -0.24 -9.60 -2.53
N LEU A 114 0.38 -10.09 -1.45
CA LEU A 114 0.48 -11.53 -1.20
C LEU A 114 -0.89 -12.17 -0.97
N ASN A 115 -1.79 -11.49 -0.25
CA ASN A 115 -3.15 -11.97 -0.03
C ASN A 115 -3.99 -11.95 -1.31
N LEU A 116 -3.86 -10.91 -2.14
CA LEU A 116 -4.50 -10.85 -3.45
C LEU A 116 -4.09 -12.06 -4.31
N ARG A 117 -2.79 -12.38 -4.35
CA ARG A 117 -2.30 -13.55 -5.10
C ARG A 117 -2.90 -14.86 -4.58
N ARG A 118 -2.98 -15.04 -3.26
CA ARG A 118 -3.58 -16.25 -2.66
C ARG A 118 -5.05 -16.41 -3.07
N VAL A 119 -5.83 -15.34 -3.01
CA VAL A 119 -7.25 -15.37 -3.40
C VAL A 119 -7.41 -15.75 -4.87
N VAL A 120 -6.64 -15.12 -5.76
CA VAL A 120 -6.66 -15.42 -7.20
C VAL A 120 -6.31 -16.89 -7.47
N VAL A 121 -5.25 -17.40 -6.83
CA VAL A 121 -4.85 -18.81 -7.00
C VAL A 121 -5.95 -19.75 -6.52
N THR A 122 -6.53 -19.51 -5.34
CA THR A 122 -7.62 -20.34 -4.81
C THR A 122 -8.87 -20.28 -5.68
N SER A 123 -9.24 -19.10 -6.21
CA SER A 123 -10.42 -18.97 -7.07
C SER A 123 -10.25 -19.70 -8.41
N LEU A 124 -9.06 -19.63 -9.03
CA LEU A 124 -8.77 -20.41 -10.23
C LEU A 124 -8.86 -21.92 -9.98
N PHE A 125 -8.39 -22.40 -8.82
CA PHE A 125 -8.52 -23.82 -8.46
C PHE A 125 -9.97 -24.24 -8.22
N MET A 126 -10.81 -23.36 -7.67
CA MET A 126 -12.23 -23.64 -7.48
C MET A 126 -13.03 -23.59 -8.79
N GLU A 127 -12.70 -22.70 -9.73
CA GLU A 127 -13.35 -22.61 -11.03
C GLU A 127 -12.96 -23.74 -12.00
N THR A 128 -11.75 -24.29 -11.88
CA THR A 128 -11.25 -25.35 -12.78
C THR A 128 -11.71 -26.77 -12.40
N GLY A 129 -12.48 -26.92 -11.32
CA GLY A 129 -13.29 -28.12 -11.07
C GLY A 129 -12.52 -29.45 -11.02
N GLN A 130 -11.31 -29.46 -10.45
CA GLN A 130 -10.54 -30.70 -10.37
C GLN A 130 -10.94 -31.52 -9.13
N HIS A 131 -11.92 -32.41 -9.33
CA HIS A 131 -11.97 -33.66 -8.59
C HIS A 131 -10.71 -34.46 -8.96
N THR A 132 -9.77 -34.61 -8.05
CA THR A 132 -9.03 -35.87 -7.80
C THR A 132 -8.17 -35.69 -6.55
N ALA A 133 -8.15 -36.76 -5.77
CA ALA A 133 -7.53 -36.85 -4.46
C ALA A 133 -6.00 -36.60 -4.50
N ASP A 134 -5.51 -36.15 -3.35
CA ASP A 134 -4.17 -36.43 -2.82
C ASP A 134 -2.97 -35.78 -3.52
N PHE A 135 -2.66 -34.54 -3.14
CA PHE A 135 -1.26 -34.11 -2.98
C PHE A 135 -1.14 -33.41 -1.62
N GLY A 136 -0.56 -34.13 -0.67
CA GLY A 136 -0.35 -33.70 0.70
C GLY A 136 0.41 -32.37 0.79
N LEU A 137 -0.27 -31.35 1.30
CA LEU A 137 0.35 -30.22 1.98
C LEU A 137 0.30 -30.48 3.48
N THR A 138 1.05 -31.48 3.95
CA THR A 138 1.45 -31.59 5.35
C THR A 138 2.97 -31.38 5.43
N HIS A 139 3.38 -30.52 6.37
CA HIS A 139 4.74 -30.03 6.64
C HIS A 139 5.22 -28.96 5.65
N VAL A 140 5.44 -27.71 6.07
CA VAL A 140 6.40 -27.34 7.11
C VAL A 140 5.81 -26.34 8.10
N ALA A 141 5.49 -26.84 9.29
CA ALA A 141 5.59 -26.07 10.51
C ALA A 141 7.06 -26.04 10.95
N SER A 142 7.49 -24.89 11.48
CA SER A 142 8.73 -24.68 12.24
C SER A 142 10.07 -24.82 11.49
N ILE A 143 10.72 -23.68 11.26
CA ILE A 143 12.18 -23.58 11.35
C ILE A 143 12.45 -22.37 12.25
N ASN A 144 13.11 -22.67 13.37
CA ASN A 144 13.61 -21.85 14.49
C ASN A 144 13.66 -20.33 14.30
#